data_AF-T1BIU1-F1
#
_entry.id   AF-T1BIU1-F1
#
_cell.length_a   1.000
_cell.length_b   1.000
_cell.length_c   1.000
_cell.angle_alpha   90.00
_cell.angle_beta   90.00
_cell.angle_gamma   90.00
#
_symmetry.space_group_name_H-M   'P 1'
#
loop_
_entity.id
_entity.type
_entity.pdbx_description
1 polymer ?
#
loop_
_entity_poly.entity_id
_entity_poly.type
_entity_poly.pdbx_seq_one_letter_code
_entity_poly.pdbx_strand_id
1 'polypeptide(L)'
;MRPDALREATAKAASGATRKLETRLSKGEKRYRKRMAEVGAVYDLAPVARSAIDVLSSKHRDGASAPPAPKATGKWVTASVAKDAAEVVTRVFDEAERRDPRHKRCWVALVDGNNHQIDRINAEAEN
;
A
#
# COMPACT_ATOMS: atom_id res chain seq x y z
N MET A 1 -8.19 -11.14 -17.01
CA MET A 1 -9.35 -10.59 -16.28
C MET A 1 -10.58 -10.85 -17.13
N ARG A 2 -11.69 -11.29 -16.54
CA ARG A 2 -12.95 -11.35 -17.29
C ARG A 2 -13.47 -9.92 -17.56
N PRO A 3 -14.18 -9.65 -18.67
CA PRO A 3 -14.62 -8.30 -19.03
C PRO A 3 -15.53 -7.62 -18.00
N ASP A 4 -16.47 -8.37 -17.43
CA ASP A 4 -17.36 -8.00 -16.32
C ASP A 4 -16.59 -7.66 -15.03
N ALA A 5 -15.43 -8.27 -14.86
CA ALA A 5 -14.51 -8.01 -13.78
C ALA A 5 -13.47 -6.93 -14.14
N LEU A 6 -13.75 -5.92 -14.97
CA LEU A 6 -12.87 -4.74 -15.14
C LEU A 6 -13.35 -3.57 -14.28
N ARG A 7 -12.44 -2.73 -13.73
CA ARG A 7 -12.85 -1.43 -13.15
C ARG A 7 -13.36 -0.55 -14.28
N GLU A 8 -14.30 0.35 -14.01
CA GLU A 8 -14.98 1.13 -15.05
C GLU A 8 -14.01 1.81 -16.03
N ALA A 9 -12.98 2.50 -15.52
CA ALA A 9 -11.95 3.13 -16.36
C ALA A 9 -11.20 2.11 -17.24
N THR A 10 -10.90 0.90 -16.71
CA THR A 10 -10.24 -0.16 -17.47
C THR A 10 -11.19 -0.84 -18.47
N ALA A 11 -12.48 -0.96 -18.13
CA ALA A 11 -13.51 -1.50 -19.01
C ALA A 11 -13.67 -0.59 -20.24
N LYS A 12 -13.75 0.73 -20.02
CA LYS A 12 -13.80 1.75 -21.07
C LYS A 12 -12.54 1.74 -21.95
N ALA A 13 -11.37 1.59 -21.35
CA ALA A 13 -10.12 1.46 -22.12
C ALA A 13 -10.07 0.15 -22.92
N ALA A 14 -10.61 -0.95 -22.38
CA ALA A 14 -10.64 -2.24 -23.05
C ALA A 14 -11.64 -2.29 -24.21
N SER A 15 -12.78 -1.61 -24.12
CA SER A 15 -13.77 -1.56 -25.21
C SER A 15 -13.25 -0.82 -26.45
N GLY A 16 -12.35 0.16 -26.25
CA GLY A 16 -11.69 0.89 -27.34
C GLY A 16 -10.39 0.24 -27.84
N ALA A 17 -9.93 -0.84 -27.22
CA ALA A 17 -8.65 -1.45 -27.56
C ALA A 17 -8.77 -2.42 -28.74
N THR A 18 -7.99 -2.19 -29.80
CA THR A 18 -7.84 -3.12 -30.92
C THR A 18 -6.57 -3.95 -30.78
N ARG A 19 -6.66 -5.27 -31.05
CA ARG A 19 -5.46 -6.12 -31.09
C ARG A 19 -4.67 -5.80 -32.36
N LYS A 20 -3.40 -5.45 -32.19
CA LYS A 20 -2.48 -5.21 -33.31
C LYS A 20 -2.02 -6.50 -34.00
N LEU A 21 -2.03 -7.62 -33.28
CA LEU A 21 -1.54 -8.92 -33.73
C LEU A 21 -2.55 -10.00 -33.31
N GLU A 22 -2.82 -10.96 -34.20
CA GLU A 22 -3.83 -12.00 -33.96
C GLU A 22 -3.31 -13.14 -33.08
N THR A 23 -2.07 -13.58 -33.34
CA THR A 23 -1.50 -14.81 -32.76
C THR A 23 -0.71 -14.59 -31.48
N ARG A 24 -0.25 -13.35 -31.23
CA ARG A 24 0.56 -13.01 -30.05
C ARG A 24 0.25 -11.62 -29.52
N LEU A 25 0.68 -11.36 -28.30
CA LEU A 25 0.60 -10.05 -27.67
C LEU A 25 1.70 -9.12 -28.19
N SER A 26 1.38 -7.84 -28.28
CA SER A 26 2.33 -6.78 -28.58
C SER A 26 3.26 -6.54 -27.40
N LYS A 27 4.42 -5.93 -27.65
CA LYS A 27 5.35 -5.55 -26.59
C LYS A 27 4.64 -4.67 -25.55
N GLY A 28 4.71 -5.06 -24.28
CA GLY A 28 4.04 -4.39 -23.16
C GLY A 28 2.62 -4.89 -22.84
N GLU A 29 2.00 -5.68 -23.72
CA GLU A 29 0.71 -6.30 -23.42
C GLU A 29 0.90 -7.54 -22.52
N LYS A 30 0.12 -7.60 -21.44
CA LYS A 30 0.20 -8.68 -20.45
C LYS A 30 -1.00 -9.62 -20.56
N ARG A 31 -0.74 -10.91 -20.81
CA ARG A 31 -1.78 -11.95 -20.78
C ARG A 31 -2.27 -12.14 -19.34
N TYR A 32 -3.53 -12.51 -19.17
CA TYR A 32 -4.12 -12.86 -17.88
C TYR A 32 -3.96 -11.80 -16.77
N ARG A 33 -4.19 -10.52 -17.09
CA ARG A 33 -4.25 -9.45 -16.07
C ARG A 33 -5.16 -9.88 -14.90
N LYS A 34 -4.65 -9.80 -13.68
CA LYS A 34 -5.37 -10.08 -12.42
C LYS A 34 -5.65 -8.77 -11.70
N ARG A 35 -6.74 -8.71 -10.92
CA ARG A 35 -7.02 -7.54 -10.09
C ARG A 35 -6.12 -7.66 -8.88
N MET A 36 -5.37 -6.61 -8.61
CA MET A 36 -4.65 -6.50 -7.35
C MET A 36 -5.65 -6.01 -6.31
N ALA A 37 -5.65 -6.66 -5.15
CA ALA A 37 -6.36 -6.11 -4.00
C ALA A 37 -5.58 -4.88 -3.50
N GLU A 38 -6.30 -3.81 -3.22
CA GLU A 38 -5.76 -2.71 -2.43
C GLU A 38 -5.86 -3.14 -0.96
N VAL A 39 -4.74 -3.07 -0.24
CA VAL A 39 -4.64 -3.53 1.15
C VAL A 39 -4.08 -2.40 2.00
N GLY A 40 -4.69 -2.17 3.15
CA GLY A 40 -4.26 -1.18 4.13
C GLY A 40 -4.19 -1.79 5.52
N ALA A 41 -3.31 -1.26 6.36
CA ALA A 41 -3.21 -1.64 7.76
C ALA A 41 -2.87 -0.42 8.62
N VAL A 42 -3.47 -0.33 9.79
CA VAL A 42 -3.17 0.67 10.82
C VAL A 42 -2.79 -0.06 12.10
N TYR A 43 -1.68 0.31 12.70
CA TYR A 43 -1.22 -0.26 13.95
C TYR A 43 -0.45 0.77 14.77
N ASP A 44 -0.47 0.61 16.08
CA ASP A 44 0.29 1.45 17.00
C ASP A 44 1.68 0.85 17.19
N LEU A 45 2.70 1.69 17.13
CA LEU A 45 4.10 1.29 17.28
C LEU A 45 4.85 2.30 18.14
N ALA A 46 5.42 1.87 19.26
CA ALA A 46 6.34 2.70 20.04
C ALA A 46 7.69 2.81 19.30
N PRO A 47 8.16 4.01 18.93
CA PRO A 47 9.45 4.18 18.29
C PRO A 47 10.58 3.71 19.19
N VAL A 48 11.57 3.03 18.61
CA VAL A 48 12.79 2.60 19.30
C VAL A 48 13.96 3.31 18.64
N ALA A 49 14.65 4.15 19.40
CA ALA A 49 15.84 4.85 18.94
C ALA A 49 16.94 3.85 18.56
N ARG A 50 17.63 4.11 17.46
CA ARG A 50 18.73 3.29 16.95
C ARG A 50 19.90 4.17 16.52
N SER A 51 21.11 3.73 16.80
CA SER A 51 22.32 4.32 16.24
C SER A 51 22.57 3.82 14.82
N ALA A 52 23.44 4.50 14.05
CA ALA A 52 23.87 4.02 12.73
C ALA A 52 24.48 2.61 12.80
N ILE A 53 25.21 2.33 13.88
CA ILE A 53 25.80 1.02 14.18
C ILE A 53 24.71 -0.04 14.35
N ASP A 54 23.59 0.26 15.04
CA ASP A 54 22.49 -0.69 15.22
C ASP A 54 21.81 -1.06 13.90
N VAL A 55 21.71 -0.10 12.98
CA VAL A 55 21.10 -0.31 11.65
C VAL A 55 22.01 -1.16 10.76
N LEU A 56 23.30 -0.80 10.67
CA LEU A 56 24.28 -1.49 9.82
C LEU A 56 24.61 -2.90 10.32
N SER A 57 24.65 -3.10 11.64
CA SER A 57 25.04 -4.38 12.25
C SER A 57 23.91 -5.39 12.37
N SER A 58 22.69 -5.04 11.94
CA SER A 58 21.47 -5.82 12.14
C SER A 58 21.51 -7.25 11.55
N LYS A 59 22.47 -7.55 10.67
CA LYS A 59 22.70 -8.90 10.11
C LYS A 59 23.90 -9.68 10.71
N HIS A 60 24.73 -9.05 11.53
CA HIS A 60 26.06 -9.58 11.90
C HIS A 60 26.37 -9.64 13.40
N ARG A 61 25.41 -9.36 14.28
CA ARG A 61 25.61 -9.55 15.73
C ARG A 61 24.59 -10.51 16.32
N ASP A 62 25.10 -11.51 17.02
CA ASP A 62 24.36 -12.36 17.94
C ASP A 62 23.77 -11.50 19.06
N GLY A 63 22.55 -11.00 18.84
CA GLY A 63 21.52 -10.68 19.84
C GLY A 63 21.79 -9.73 21.01
N ALA A 64 23.02 -9.34 21.33
CA ALA A 64 23.34 -8.83 22.67
C ALA A 64 23.41 -7.30 22.78
N SER A 65 23.55 -6.55 21.68
CA SER A 65 23.79 -5.10 21.73
C SER A 65 22.75 -4.23 21.03
N ALA A 66 21.90 -4.78 20.17
CA ALA A 66 20.91 -3.98 19.44
C ALA A 66 19.59 -3.90 20.22
N PRO A 67 18.92 -2.73 20.28
CA PRO A 67 17.58 -2.63 20.82
C PRO A 67 16.61 -3.59 20.10
N PRO A 68 15.67 -4.24 20.82
CA PRO A 68 14.72 -5.17 20.22
C PRO A 68 13.84 -4.49 19.16
N ALA A 69 13.30 -5.29 18.23
CA ALA A 69 12.32 -4.79 17.27
C ALA A 69 11.08 -4.24 18.02
N PRO A 70 10.53 -3.09 17.60
CA PRO A 70 9.32 -2.55 18.21
C PRO A 70 8.15 -3.52 17.97
N LYS A 71 7.30 -3.67 18.98
CA LYS A 71 6.12 -4.54 18.90
C LYS A 71 4.89 -3.72 18.48
N ALA A 72 4.31 -4.08 17.34
CA ALA A 72 3.06 -3.49 16.88
C ALA A 72 1.89 -3.94 17.75
N THR A 73 0.97 -3.02 18.07
CA THR A 73 -0.24 -3.30 18.84
C THR A 73 -1.48 -2.73 18.15
N GLY A 74 -2.65 -3.27 18.49
CA GLY A 74 -3.92 -2.82 17.93
C GLY A 74 -4.00 -2.92 16.40
N LYS A 75 -3.41 -3.94 15.78
CA LYS A 75 -3.39 -4.06 14.32
C LYS A 75 -4.82 -4.14 13.76
N TRP A 76 -5.17 -3.20 12.89
CA TRP A 76 -6.36 -3.22 12.04
C TRP A 76 -5.93 -3.39 10.58
N VAL A 77 -6.77 -4.07 9.81
CA VAL A 77 -6.50 -4.41 8.42
C VAL A 77 -7.77 -4.28 7.59
N THR A 78 -7.60 -3.77 6.37
CA THR A 78 -8.64 -3.68 5.35
C THR A 78 -8.08 -4.16 4.02
N ALA A 79 -8.92 -4.79 3.20
CA ALA A 79 -8.55 -5.20 1.86
C ALA A 79 -9.76 -5.11 0.93
N SER A 80 -9.55 -4.70 -0.31
CA SER A 80 -10.59 -4.71 -1.33
C SER A 80 -10.04 -5.01 -2.71
N VAL A 81 -10.72 -5.90 -3.44
CA VAL A 81 -10.52 -6.13 -4.88
C VAL A 81 -11.44 -5.29 -5.76
N ALA A 82 -12.40 -4.59 -5.14
CA ALA A 82 -13.42 -3.80 -5.83
C ALA A 82 -13.08 -2.31 -5.76
N LYS A 83 -12.84 -1.81 -4.54
CA LYS A 83 -12.48 -0.41 -4.28
C LYS A 83 -11.12 -0.10 -4.88
N ASP A 84 -10.93 1.16 -5.25
CA ASP A 84 -9.64 1.65 -5.73
C ASP A 84 -8.71 2.08 -4.59
N ALA A 85 -7.51 2.50 -4.96
CA ALA A 85 -6.49 2.91 -4.01
C ALA A 85 -6.92 4.14 -3.20
N ALA A 86 -7.66 5.08 -3.80
CA ALA A 86 -8.13 6.28 -3.10
C ALA A 86 -9.07 5.88 -1.97
N GLU A 87 -10.10 5.09 -2.27
CA GLU A 87 -11.06 4.63 -1.25
C GLU A 87 -10.44 3.81 -0.12
N VAL A 88 -9.42 2.99 -0.43
CA VAL A 88 -8.73 2.21 0.61
C VAL A 88 -7.80 3.10 1.44
N VAL A 89 -7.14 4.08 0.83
CA VAL A 89 -6.34 5.08 1.55
C VAL A 89 -7.21 5.91 2.47
N THR A 90 -8.35 6.44 2.02
CA THR A 90 -9.29 7.19 2.88
C THR A 90 -9.69 6.38 4.11
N ARG A 91 -10.00 5.07 3.95
CA ARG A 91 -10.32 4.20 5.08
C ARG A 91 -9.16 3.97 6.06
N VAL A 92 -7.92 3.99 5.57
CA VAL A 92 -6.73 3.91 6.42
C VAL A 92 -6.59 5.21 7.22
N PHE A 93 -6.84 6.36 6.60
CA PHE A 93 -6.85 7.67 7.27
C PHE A 93 -7.99 7.76 8.29
N ASP A 94 -9.22 7.34 7.95
CA ASP A 94 -10.36 7.30 8.87
C ASP A 94 -10.03 6.50 10.13
N GLU A 95 -9.36 5.34 9.99
CA GLU A 95 -8.97 4.52 11.14
C GLU A 95 -7.83 5.15 11.94
N ALA A 96 -6.87 5.81 11.29
CA ALA A 96 -5.82 6.56 11.97
C ALA A 96 -6.40 7.75 12.75
N GLU A 97 -7.33 8.50 12.14
CA GLU A 97 -8.07 9.61 12.74
C GLU A 97 -8.86 9.16 13.96
N ARG A 98 -9.62 8.08 13.82
CA ARG A 98 -10.41 7.51 14.91
C ARG A 98 -9.54 7.13 16.12
N ARG A 99 -8.28 6.73 15.90
CA ARG A 99 -7.33 6.36 16.97
C ARG A 99 -6.65 7.55 17.61
N ASP A 100 -6.42 8.61 16.84
CA ASP A 100 -5.72 9.81 17.29
C ASP A 100 -6.44 11.09 16.85
N PRO A 101 -7.68 11.34 17.32
CA PRO A 101 -8.51 12.46 16.84
C PRO A 101 -8.00 13.84 17.27
N ARG A 102 -6.87 13.89 17.97
CA ARG A 102 -6.21 15.14 18.39
C ARG A 102 -4.83 15.29 17.76
N HIS A 103 -4.48 14.40 16.82
CA HIS A 103 -3.19 14.37 16.09
C HIS A 103 -1.98 14.53 17.02
N LYS A 104 -1.96 13.81 18.13
CA LYS A 104 -0.85 13.88 19.11
C LYS A 104 0.27 12.92 18.79
N ARG A 105 0.06 11.98 17.88
CA ARG A 105 1.03 10.96 17.48
C ARG A 105 1.65 11.34 16.13
N CYS A 106 2.88 10.89 15.91
CA CYS A 106 3.48 10.94 14.58
C CYS A 106 2.90 9.80 13.73
N TRP A 107 2.35 10.14 12.57
CA TRP A 107 1.85 9.16 11.60
C TRP A 107 2.94 8.86 10.58
N VAL A 108 3.13 7.57 10.27
CA VAL A 108 4.09 7.11 9.27
C VAL A 108 3.37 6.21 8.28
N ALA A 109 3.32 6.65 7.03
CA ALA A 109 2.83 5.83 5.93
C ALA A 109 3.99 5.01 5.33
N LEU A 110 3.78 3.69 5.20
CA LEU A 110 4.71 2.79 4.53
C LEU A 110 4.05 2.18 3.30
N VAL A 111 4.73 2.30 2.16
CA VAL A 111 4.30 1.79 0.85
C VAL A 111 5.45 1.06 0.18
N ASP A 112 5.11 0.09 -0.68
CA ASP A 112 6.07 -0.79 -1.36
C ASP A 112 6.77 -0.13 -2.57
N GLY A 113 6.61 1.19 -2.75
CA GLY A 113 7.11 1.95 -3.89
C GLY A 113 6.08 2.16 -5.01
N ASN A 114 4.81 1.82 -4.80
CA ASN A 114 3.74 2.15 -5.74
C ASN A 114 3.46 3.67 -5.77
N ASN A 115 4.00 4.35 -6.79
CA ASN A 115 3.82 5.80 -6.99
C ASN A 115 2.35 6.25 -6.95
N HIS A 116 1.43 5.45 -7.51
CA HIS A 116 0.01 5.82 -7.47
C HIS A 116 -0.52 5.86 -6.03
N GLN A 117 -0.12 4.92 -5.17
CA GLN A 117 -0.51 4.93 -3.76
C GLN A 117 0.14 6.08 -3.00
N ILE A 118 1.41 6.42 -3.31
CA ILE A 118 2.08 7.60 -2.75
C ILE A 118 1.29 8.87 -3.07
N ASP A 119 0.92 9.07 -4.33
CA ASP A 119 0.15 10.25 -4.76
C ASP A 119 -1.20 10.33 -4.02
N ARG A 120 -1.89 9.20 -3.84
CA ARG A 120 -3.16 9.14 -3.10
C ARG A 120 -2.99 9.46 -1.61
N ILE A 121 -1.93 8.95 -0.99
CA ILE A 121 -1.63 9.23 0.43
C ILE A 121 -1.31 10.70 0.63
N ASN A 122 -0.51 11.30 -0.25
CA ASN A 122 -0.18 12.72 -0.17
C ASN A 122 -1.44 13.59 -0.35
N ALA A 123 -2.27 13.26 -1.34
CA ALA A 123 -3.53 13.98 -1.56
C ALA A 123 -4.49 13.88 -0.36
N GLU A 124 -4.60 12.71 0.28
CA GLU A 124 -5.45 12.55 1.47
C GLU A 124 -4.86 13.24 2.70
N ALA A 125 -3.54 13.32 2.83
CA ALA A 125 -2.89 14.04 3.94
C ALA A 125 -3.03 15.57 3.86
N GLU A 126 -3.37 16.11 2.69
CA GLU A 126 -3.61 17.53 2.45
C GLU A 126 -5.09 17.95 2.57
N ASN A 127 -6.02 16.99 2.76
CA ASN A 127 -7.44 17.25 3.02
C ASN A 127 -7.67 17.84 4.43
#